data_AF-Q7W0M9-F1
#
_entry.id   AF-Q7W0M9-F1
#
_cell.length_a   1.000
_cell.length_b   1.000
_cell.length_c   1.000
_cell.angle_alpha   90.00
_cell.angle_beta   90.00
_cell.angle_gamma   90.00
#
_symmetry.space_group_name_H-M   'P 1'
#
loop_
_entity.id
_entity.type
_entity.pdbx_description
1 polymer ?
#
loop_
_entity_poly.entity_id
_entity_poly.type
_entity_poly.pdbx_seq_one_letter_code
_entity_poly.pdbx_strand_id
1 'polypeptide(L)'
;MSMKMEEDIKRWTAKRKSALVLDIIQGKTTVAEASRQYDLSPSEVEQWVDDGKRGMENALRANPQDVREQYERQLKDMQEAYGEAMLELRARKKLQSLLGEDEK
;
A
#
# COMPACT_ATOMS: atom_id res chain seq x y z
N MET A 1 31.37 -9.31 -19.48
CA MET A 1 30.39 -9.45 -18.36
C MET A 1 30.16 -8.14 -17.59
N SER A 2 30.54 -6.96 -18.10
CA SER A 2 30.62 -5.73 -17.28
C SER A 2 29.42 -4.78 -17.40
N MET A 3 28.88 -4.56 -18.61
CA MET A 3 27.83 -3.55 -18.83
C MET A 3 26.53 -3.81 -18.06
N LYS A 4 26.07 -5.07 -18.00
CA LYS A 4 24.83 -5.39 -17.26
C LYS A 4 24.96 -5.10 -15.76
N MET A 5 26.10 -5.41 -15.15
CA MET A 5 26.31 -5.17 -13.73
C MET A 5 26.38 -3.66 -13.42
N GLU A 6 27.00 -2.86 -14.28
CA GLU A 6 26.99 -1.39 -14.13
C GLU A 6 25.60 -0.77 -14.35
N GLU A 7 24.80 -1.28 -15.28
CA GLU A 7 23.41 -0.83 -15.48
C GLU A 7 22.49 -1.23 -14.30
N ASP A 8 22.66 -2.45 -13.79
CA ASP A 8 21.98 -2.92 -12.57
C ASP A 8 22.41 -2.10 -11.34
N ILE A 9 23.67 -1.63 -11.32
CA ILE A 9 24.18 -0.72 -10.28
C ILE A 9 23.48 0.65 -10.34
N LYS A 10 23.08 1.13 -11.52
CA LYS A 10 22.38 2.42 -11.67
C LYS A 10 20.90 2.37 -11.28
N ARG A 11 20.24 1.21 -11.31
CA ARG A 11 18.80 1.11 -11.02
C ARG A 11 18.52 0.63 -9.59
N TRP A 12 18.01 1.54 -8.75
CA TRP A 12 17.54 1.22 -7.40
C TRP A 12 16.15 0.57 -7.42
N THR A 13 16.14 -0.76 -7.51
CA THR A 13 14.92 -1.56 -7.31
C THR A 13 14.58 -1.68 -5.82
N ALA A 14 13.31 -1.93 -5.50
CA ALA A 14 12.85 -2.08 -4.12
C ALA A 14 13.68 -3.13 -3.34
N LYS A 15 13.98 -4.27 -3.98
CA LYS A 15 14.79 -5.36 -3.39
C LYS A 15 16.22 -4.94 -3.06
N ARG A 16 16.84 -4.13 -3.91
CA ARG A 16 18.21 -3.67 -3.69
C ARG A 16 18.26 -2.56 -2.63
N LYS A 17 17.32 -1.62 -2.69
CA LYS A 17 17.14 -0.56 -1.69
C LYS A 17 16.93 -1.18 -0.29
N SER A 18 16.08 -2.21 -0.17
CA SER A 18 15.88 -2.90 1.10
C SER A 18 17.14 -3.60 1.61
N ALA A 19 17.93 -4.22 0.71
CA ALA A 19 19.18 -4.86 1.10
C ALA A 19 20.19 -3.85 1.66
N LEU A 20 20.37 -2.71 0.97
CA LEU A 20 21.24 -1.63 1.45
C LEU A 20 20.78 -1.08 2.80
N VAL A 21 19.48 -0.79 2.94
CA VAL A 21 18.91 -0.29 4.20
C VAL A 21 19.12 -1.28 5.35
N LEU A 22 18.95 -2.59 5.10
CA LEU A 22 19.20 -3.63 6.10
C LEU A 22 20.66 -3.69 6.53
N ASP A 23 21.61 -3.61 5.58
CA ASP A 23 23.04 -3.61 5.92
C ASP A 23 23.43 -2.37 6.74
N ILE A 24 22.78 -1.22 6.50
CA ILE A 24 22.96 -0.01 7.32
C ILE A 24 22.39 -0.20 8.73
N ILE A 25 21.17 -0.70 8.86
CA ILE A 25 20.53 -0.93 10.16
C ILE A 25 21.31 -1.97 10.99
N GLN A 26 21.89 -2.97 10.33
CA GLN A 26 22.72 -4.00 10.97
C GLN A 26 24.16 -3.53 11.26
N GLY A 27 24.54 -2.31 10.86
CA GLY A 27 25.86 -1.75 11.10
C GLY A 27 26.98 -2.33 10.24
N LYS A 28 26.65 -3.04 9.15
CA LYS A 28 27.64 -3.60 8.21
C LYS A 28 28.24 -2.54 7.28
N THR A 29 27.47 -1.49 7.01
CA THR A 29 27.89 -0.31 6.27
C THR A 29 27.27 0.92 6.91
N THR A 30 27.92 2.06 6.79
CA THR A 30 27.36 3.35 7.20
C THR A 30 26.68 4.05 6.03
N VAL A 31 25.83 5.04 6.32
CA VAL A 31 25.25 5.95 5.31
C VAL A 31 26.36 6.61 4.48
N ALA A 32 27.43 7.05 5.13
CA ALA A 32 28.55 7.73 4.45
C ALA A 32 29.33 6.79 3.52
N GLU A 33 29.53 5.53 3.90
CA GLU A 33 30.16 4.52 3.05
C GLU A 33 29.27 4.14 1.87
N ALA A 34 27.98 3.92 2.11
CA ALA A 34 26.99 3.63 1.08
C ALA A 34 26.87 4.78 0.07
N SER A 35 26.82 6.02 0.55
CA SER A 35 26.78 7.23 -0.27
C SER A 35 27.98 7.30 -1.20
N ARG A 36 29.21 7.10 -0.70
CA ARG A 36 30.42 7.09 -1.52
C ARG A 36 30.48 5.91 -2.50
N GLN A 37 30.05 4.73 -2.06
CA GLN A 37 30.16 3.50 -2.85
C GLN A 37 29.19 3.48 -4.04
N TYR A 38 27.98 4.03 -3.85
CA TYR A 38 26.92 3.99 -4.85
C TYR A 38 26.61 5.36 -5.48
N ASP A 39 27.43 6.37 -5.21
CA ASP A 39 27.27 7.75 -5.68
C ASP A 39 25.86 8.31 -5.39
N LEU A 40 25.38 8.04 -4.17
CA LEU A 40 24.09 8.51 -3.67
C LEU A 40 24.29 9.69 -2.73
N SER A 41 23.33 10.60 -2.67
CA SER A 41 23.36 11.63 -1.63
C SER A 41 23.16 10.99 -0.24
N PRO A 42 23.89 11.43 0.80
CA PRO A 42 23.68 10.93 2.16
C PRO A 42 22.22 11.05 2.62
N SER A 43 21.57 12.17 2.29
CA SER A 43 20.17 12.44 2.65
C SER A 43 19.18 11.48 1.99
N GLU A 44 19.44 11.05 0.75
CA GLU A 44 18.60 10.03 0.10
C GLU A 44 18.71 8.69 0.80
N VAL A 45 19.92 8.29 1.18
CA VAL A 45 20.16 7.04 1.90
C VAL A 45 19.54 7.09 3.30
N GLU A 46 19.65 8.22 4.01
CA GLU A 46 18.98 8.45 5.30
C GLU A 46 17.46 8.33 5.17
N GLN A 47 16.87 8.99 4.16
CA GLN A 47 15.43 8.90 3.90
C GLN A 47 15.00 7.44 3.69
N TRP A 48 15.78 6.64 2.97
CA TRP A 48 15.46 5.23 2.74
C TRP A 48 15.50 4.40 4.02
N VAL A 49 16.46 4.70 4.91
CA VAL A 49 16.56 4.04 6.22
C VAL A 49 15.36 4.40 7.09
N ASP A 50 14.95 5.66 7.11
CA ASP A 50 13.80 6.13 7.88
C ASP A 50 12.48 5.58 7.33
N ASP A 51 12.30 5.54 6.01
CA ASP A 51 11.17 4.86 5.36
C ASP A 51 11.11 3.38 5.75
N GLY A 52 12.26 2.70 5.74
CA GLY A 52 12.37 1.29 6.12
C GLY A 52 11.99 1.04 7.58
N LYS A 53 12.46 1.89 8.50
CA LYS A 53 12.11 1.82 9.94
C LYS A 53 10.62 2.05 10.17
N ARG A 54 10.04 3.09 9.55
CA ARG A 54 8.59 3.36 9.65
C ARG A 54 7.74 2.23 9.07
N GLY A 55 8.16 1.67 7.93
CA GLY A 55 7.50 0.52 7.31
C GLY A 55 7.49 -0.70 8.24
N MET A 56 8.61 -0.95 8.92
CA MET A 56 8.73 -2.02 9.91
C MET A 56 7.85 -1.77 11.14
N GLU A 57 7.85 -0.56 11.70
CA GLU A 57 6.99 -0.19 12.81
C GLU A 57 5.51 -0.37 12.46
N ASN A 58 5.09 0.10 11.28
CA ASN A 58 3.72 -0.07 10.80
C ASN A 58 3.35 -1.54 10.61
N ALA A 59 4.26 -2.36 10.07
CA ALA A 59 4.03 -3.79 9.91
C ALA A 59 3.95 -4.54 11.25
N LEU A 60 4.69 -4.09 12.26
CA LEU A 60 4.63 -4.64 13.62
C LEU A 60 3.39 -4.15 14.40
N ARG A 61 2.92 -2.93 14.11
CA ARG A 61 1.72 -2.34 14.71
C ARG A 61 0.43 -2.89 14.12
N ALA A 62 0.42 -3.14 12.80
CA ALA A 62 -0.74 -3.70 12.13
C ALA A 62 -0.92 -5.16 12.56
N ASN A 63 -1.85 -5.40 13.49
CA ASN A 63 -2.34 -6.76 13.72
C ASN A 63 -3.03 -7.21 12.42
N PRO A 64 -2.56 -8.29 11.75
CA PRO A 64 -3.15 -8.74 10.50
C PRO A 64 -4.64 -9.08 10.61
N GLN A 65 -5.11 -9.42 11.82
CA GLN A 65 -6.52 -9.63 12.13
C GLN A 65 -7.31 -8.32 12.07
N ASP A 66 -6.79 -7.22 12.62
CA ASP A 66 -7.46 -5.91 12.62
C ASP A 66 -7.63 -5.36 11.20
N VAL A 67 -6.62 -5.55 10.34
CA VAL A 67 -6.69 -5.10 8.93
C VAL A 67 -7.78 -5.89 8.19
N ARG A 68 -7.82 -7.21 8.38
CA ARG A 68 -8.85 -8.06 7.79
C ARG A 68 -10.24 -7.70 8.31
N GLU A 69 -10.38 -7.50 9.61
CA GLU A 69 -11.64 -7.11 10.26
C GLU A 69 -12.13 -5.74 9.77
N GLN A 70 -11.21 -4.78 9.56
CA GLN A 70 -11.55 -3.49 8.94
C GLN A 70 -12.08 -3.65 7.52
N TYR A 71 -11.44 -4.49 6.70
CA TYR A 71 -11.94 -4.77 5.35
C TYR A 71 -13.29 -5.50 5.37
N GLU A 72 -13.46 -6.49 6.23
CA GLU A 72 -14.73 -7.22 6.39
C GLU A 72 -15.85 -6.29 6.85
N ARG A 73 -15.56 -5.36 7.77
CA ARG A 73 -16.51 -4.34 8.23
C ARG A 73 -16.90 -3.37 7.12
N GLN A 74 -15.93 -2.84 6.38
CA GLN A 74 -16.23 -1.99 5.22
C GLN A 74 -17.06 -2.72 4.17
N LEU A 75 -16.75 -4.00 3.90
CA LEU A 75 -17.50 -4.82 2.96
C LEU A 75 -18.96 -4.99 3.43
N LYS A 76 -19.15 -5.25 4.72
CA LYS A 76 -20.47 -5.41 5.33
C LYS A 76 -21.29 -4.12 5.26
N ASP A 77 -20.71 -2.99 5.66
CA ASP A 77 -21.39 -1.68 5.63
C ASP A 77 -21.82 -1.31 4.19
N MET A 78 -20.96 -1.60 3.20
CA MET A 78 -21.29 -1.38 1.78
C MET A 78 -22.38 -2.33 1.28
N GLN A 79 -22.36 -3.60 1.69
CA GLN A 79 -23.41 -4.57 1.32
C GLN A 79 -24.77 -4.20 1.92
N GLU A 80 -24.80 -3.73 3.17
CA GLU A 80 -26.02 -3.28 3.84
C GLU A 80 -26.60 -2.05 3.12
N ALA A 81 -25.79 -1.02 2.87
CA ALA A 81 -26.22 0.17 2.13
C ALA A 81 -26.72 -0.15 0.71
N TYR A 82 -26.04 -1.06 0.02
CA TYR A 82 -26.47 -1.53 -1.30
C TYR A 82 -27.80 -2.30 -1.23
N GLY A 83 -27.97 -3.15 -0.22
CA GLY A 83 -29.20 -3.88 0.04
C GLY A 83 -30.39 -2.96 0.31
N GLU A 84 -30.20 -1.96 1.15
CA GLU A 84 -31.22 -0.93 1.44
C GLU A 84 -31.62 -0.16 0.18
N ALA A 85 -30.64 0.31 -0.61
CA ALA A 85 -30.91 1.02 -1.86
C ALA A 85 -31.68 0.16 -2.87
N MET A 86 -31.36 -1.14 -2.95
CA MET A 86 -32.07 -2.08 -3.82
C MET A 86 -33.51 -2.34 -3.37
N LEU A 87 -33.75 -2.41 -2.05
CA LEU A 87 -35.10 -2.54 -1.49
C LEU A 87 -35.93 -1.28 -1.76
N GLU A 88 -35.35 -0.10 -1.58
CA GLU A 88 -36.00 1.17 -1.88
C GLU A 88 -36.35 1.27 -3.37
N LEU A 89 -35.41 0.93 -4.26
CA LEU A 89 -35.66 0.88 -5.70
C LEU A 89 -36.82 -0.06 -6.04
N ARG A 90 -36.86 -1.25 -5.42
CA ARG A 90 -37.92 -2.23 -5.65
C ARG A 90 -39.27 -1.73 -5.15
N ALA A 91 -39.30 -1.08 -3.99
CA ALA A 91 -40.51 -0.47 -3.44
C ALA A 91 -41.05 0.64 -4.34
N ARG A 92 -40.17 1.53 -4.84
CA ARG A 92 -40.53 2.59 -5.79
C ARG A 92 -41.10 2.02 -7.08
N LYS A 93 -40.43 1.05 -7.70
CA LYS A 93 -40.94 0.38 -8.92
C LYS A 93 -42.31 -0.27 -8.70
N LYS A 94 -42.51 -0.92 -7.55
CA LYS A 94 -43.80 -1.55 -7.23
C LYS A 94 -44.90 -0.50 -7.02
N LEU A 95 -44.59 0.62 -6.37
CA LEU A 95 -45.53 1.71 -6.19
C LEU A 95 -45.91 2.35 -7.54
N GLN A 96 -44.93 2.60 -8.41
CA GLN A 96 -45.14 3.15 -9.76
C GLN A 96 -46.10 2.27 -10.57
N SER A 97 -45.89 0.95 -10.54
CA SER A 97 -46.75 -0.01 -11.23
C SER A 97 -48.18 -0.04 -10.67
N LEU A 98 -48.33 0.04 -9.34
CA LEU A 98 -49.65 0.10 -8.69
C LEU A 98 -50.39 1.41 -8.98
N LEU A 99 -49.68 2.51 -9.20
CA LEU A 99 -50.24 3.80 -9.58
C LEU A 99 -50.56 3.92 -11.07
N GLY A 100 -50.25 2.89 -11.88
CA GLY A 100 -50.48 2.89 -13.32
C GLY A 100 -49.60 3.87 -14.09
N GLU A 101 -48.48 4.29 -13.51
CA GLU A 101 -47.53 5.24 -14.11
C GLU A 101 -46.56 4.57 -15.12
N ASP A 102 -46.80 3.30 -15.48
CA ASP A 102 -46.00 2.56 -16.46
C ASP A 102 -46.31 2.97 -17.93
N GLU A 103 -47.34 3.80 -18.19
CA GLU A 103 -47.79 4.23 -19.54
C GLU A 103 -47.48 5.70 -19.92
N LYS A 104 -46.35 6.27 -19.49
CA LYS A 104 -45.84 7.55 -20.04
C LYS A 104 -44.45 7.43 -20.63
#